data_AF-A0A4Q5YVF5-F1
#
_entry.id   AF-A0A4Q5YVF5-F1
#
_cell.length_a   1.000
_cell.length_b   1.000
_cell.length_c   1.000
_cell.angle_alpha   90.00
_cell.angle_beta   90.00
_cell.angle_gamma   90.00
#
_symmetry.space_group_name_H-M   'P 1'
#
loop_
_entity.id
_entity.type
_entity.pdbx_description
1 polymer ?
#
loop_
_entity_poly.entity_id
_entity_poly.type
_entity_poly.pdbx_seq_one_letter_code
_entity_poly.pdbx_strand_id
1 'polypeptide(L)' 'MQTEKGTAHVKKDLEKRREIDLDKPQTGRELLNQIRALTTNKVSEAAYFTENGKKYLVQVHIEEDSDINGR' A
#
# COMPACT_ATOMS: atom_id res chain seq x y z
N MET A 1 18.93 -22.83 -21.81
CA MET A 1 19.32 -22.61 -20.40
C MET A 1 18.92 -21.18 -20.07
N GLN A 2 17.80 -20.97 -19.37
CA GLN A 2 17.36 -19.63 -18.96
C GLN A 2 18.07 -19.25 -17.64
N THR A 3 18.97 -18.27 -17.72
CA THR A 3 19.74 -17.68 -16.63
C THR A 3 19.03 -16.43 -16.12
N GLU A 4 17.85 -16.60 -15.52
CA GLU A 4 17.15 -15.51 -14.86
C GLU A 4 17.08 -15.85 -13.37
N LYS A 5 18.08 -15.39 -12.62
CA LYS A 5 18.02 -15.38 -11.15
C LYS A 5 16.86 -14.46 -10.74
N GLY A 6 15.67 -15.03 -10.60
CA GLY A 6 14.56 -14.34 -9.97
C GLY A 6 14.98 -13.87 -8.58
N THR A 7 14.92 -12.56 -8.34
CA THR A 7 15.15 -11.99 -7.02
C THR A 7 14.02 -12.46 -6.09
N ALA A 8 14.31 -13.45 -5.24
CA ALA A 8 13.43 -13.85 -4.17
C ALA A 8 13.42 -12.73 -3.10
N HIS A 9 12.52 -11.76 -3.26
CA HIS A 9 12.25 -10.76 -2.24
C HIS A 9 11.62 -11.47 -1.04
N VAL A 10 12.48 -11.82 -0.09
CA VAL A 10 12.13 -12.47 1.18
C VAL A 10 11.00 -11.68 1.84
N LYS A 11 9.98 -12.36 2.38
CA LYS A 11 8.78 -11.78 3.03
C LYS A 11 9.03 -10.54 3.91
N LYS A 12 10.20 -10.45 4.55
CA LYS A 12 10.66 -9.31 5.36
C LYS A 12 10.82 -7.99 4.57
N ASP A 13 11.18 -8.03 3.29
CA ASP A 13 11.26 -6.83 2.42
C ASP A 13 9.86 -6.28 2.13
N LEU A 14 8.88 -7.19 1.99
CA LEU A 14 7.48 -6.83 1.80
C LEU A 14 6.92 -6.14 3.04
N GLU A 15 7.27 -6.63 4.24
CA GLU A 15 6.81 -6.03 5.50
C GLU A 15 7.33 -4.60 5.73
N LYS A 16 8.54 -4.29 5.28
CA LYS A 16 9.09 -2.92 5.35
C LYS A 16 8.39 -1.93 4.42
N ARG A 17 7.85 -2.38 3.29
CA ARG A 17 7.09 -1.51 2.37
C ARG A 17 5.68 -1.20 2.86
N ARG A 18 5.20 -1.92 3.89
CA ARG A 18 3.85 -1.75 4.42
C ARG A 18 3.70 -0.61 5.39
N GLU A 19 4.80 -0.14 5.98
CA GLU A 19 4.77 1.00 6.88
C GLU A 19 4.61 2.30 6.09
N ILE A 20 3.60 3.08 6.46
CA ILE A 20 3.36 4.43 5.96
C ILE A 20 4.02 5.38 6.96
N ASP A 21 5.03 6.08 6.48
CA ASP A 21 5.63 7.20 7.20
C ASP A 21 4.76 8.45 6.94
N LEU A 22 4.10 8.94 8.00
CA LEU A 22 3.21 10.10 7.93
C LEU A 22 3.99 11.43 7.82
N ASP A 23 5.24 11.46 8.26
CA ASP A 23 6.10 12.65 8.23
C ASP A 23 6.90 12.76 6.92
N LYS A 24 6.95 11.68 6.14
CA LYS A 24 7.65 11.65 4.85
C LYS A 24 6.90 12.50 3.81
N PRO A 25 7.56 13.51 3.20
CA PRO A 25 6.98 14.24 2.07
C PRO A 25 6.87 13.31 0.86
N GLN A 26 5.63 13.11 0.40
CA GLN A 26 5.27 12.31 -0.77
C GLN A 26 4.04 12.91 -1.44
N THR A 27 3.91 12.72 -2.74
CA THR A 27 2.71 13.16 -3.45
C THR A 27 1.50 12.29 -3.07
N GLY A 28 0.29 12.86 -3.15
CA GLY A 28 -0.94 12.07 -2.94
C GLY A 28 -1.03 10.86 -3.88
N ARG A 29 -0.46 10.95 -5.09
CA ARG A 29 -0.37 9.85 -6.04
C ARG A 29 0.53 8.72 -5.54
N GLU A 30 1.68 9.03 -4.95
CA GLU A 30 2.60 8.04 -4.39
C GLU A 30 1.98 7.32 -3.20
N LEU A 31 1.36 8.08 -2.28
CA LEU A 31 0.67 7.50 -1.13
C LEU A 31 -0.47 6.57 -1.57
N LEU A 32 -1.32 7.03 -2.49
CA LEU A 32 -2.43 6.22 -2.99
C LEU A 32 -1.92 4.96 -3.73
N ASN A 33 -0.85 5.09 -4.51
CA ASN A 33 -0.22 3.95 -5.17
C ASN A 33 0.33 2.92 -4.17
N GLN A 34 0.94 3.39 -3.08
CA GLN A 34 1.44 2.52 -2.02
C GLN A 34 0.29 1.78 -1.32
N ILE A 35 -0.76 2.49 -0.90
CA ILE A 35 -1.87 1.89 -0.15
C ILE A 35 -2.67 0.93 -1.05
N ARG A 36 -2.96 1.30 -2.31
CA ARG A 36 -3.70 0.42 -3.23
C ARG A 36 -2.90 -0.83 -3.62
N ALA A 37 -1.57 -0.74 -3.73
CA ALA A 37 -0.72 -1.90 -4.02
C ALA A 37 -0.72 -2.94 -2.89
N LEU A 38 -1.02 -2.51 -1.67
CA LEU A 38 -1.06 -3.33 -0.46
C LEU A 38 -2.49 -3.67 -0.02
N THR A 39 -3.51 -3.18 -0.73
CA THR A 39 -4.90 -3.50 -0.45
C THR A 39 -5.22 -4.86 -1.08
N THR A 40 -4.97 -5.93 -0.33
CA THR A 40 -5.35 -7.30 -0.68
C THR A 40 -6.60 -7.72 0.10
N ASN A 41 -7.13 -8.91 -0.19
CA ASN A 41 -8.23 -9.51 0.56
C ASN A 41 -7.91 -9.78 2.05
N LYS A 42 -6.65 -9.68 2.48
CA LYS A 42 -6.24 -9.89 3.87
C LYS A 42 -5.84 -8.57 4.52
N VAL A 43 -6.62 -8.15 5.51
CA VAL A 43 -6.34 -6.97 6.34
C VAL A 43 -4.96 -7.07 7.02
N SER A 44 -4.53 -8.28 7.37
CA SER A 44 -3.22 -8.55 7.94
C SER A 44 -2.05 -8.33 6.96
N GLU A 45 -2.32 -8.06 5.68
CA GLU A 45 -1.35 -7.68 4.65
C GLU A 45 -1.44 -6.20 4.24
N ALA A 46 -2.40 -5.44 4.81
CA ALA A 46 -2.62 -4.04 4.51
C ALA A 46 -1.43 -3.13 4.89
N ALA A 47 -1.38 -1.93 4.31
CA ALA A 47 -0.48 -0.88 4.76
C ALA A 47 -0.82 -0.49 6.21
N TYR A 48 0.14 0.04 6.96
CA TYR A 48 -0.07 0.44 8.34
C TYR A 48 0.78 1.66 8.71
N PHE A 49 0.35 2.41 9.70
CA PHE A 49 1.18 3.42 10.37
C PHE A 49 1.09 3.24 11.88
N THR A 50 2.06 3.82 12.59
CA THR A 50 2.07 3.83 14.05
C THR A 50 1.95 5.26 14.53
N GLU A 51 0.98 5.54 15.39
CA GLU A 51 0.78 6.86 15.98
C GLU A 51 0.43 6.69 17.46
N ASN A 52 1.08 7.45 18.34
CA ASN A 52 0.87 7.37 19.80
C ASN A 52 1.02 5.94 20.36
N GLY A 53 1.96 5.15 19.82
CA GLY A 53 2.20 3.76 20.22
C GLY A 53 1.13 2.75 19.78
N LYS A 54 0.16 3.18 18.96
CA LYS A 54 -0.90 2.32 18.41
C LYS A 54 -0.66 2.09 16.92
N LYS A 55 -0.86 0.85 16.48
CA LYS A 55 -0.74 0.44 15.08
C LYS A 55 -2.10 0.50 14.40
N TYR A 56 -2.18 1.25 13.30
CA TYR A 56 -3.38 1.41 12.49
C TYR A 56 -3.17 0.76 11.14
N LEU A 57 -4.09 -0.12 10.73
CA LEU A 57 -4.09 -0.74 9.41
C LEU A 57 -4.94 0.13 8.46
N VAL A 58 -4.45 0.34 7.25
CA VAL A 58 -5.06 1.22 6.25
C VAL A 58 -5.36 0.42 4.99
N GLN A 59 -6.62 0.45 4.58
CA GLN A 59 -7.09 -0.08 3.31
C GLN A 59 -7.88 1.01 2.59
N VAL A 60 -7.79 1.04 1.27
CA VAL A 60 -8.56 1.97 0.45
C VAL A 60 -9.45 1.18 -0.50
N HIS A 61 -10.73 1.53 -0.53
CA HIS A 61 -11.64 1.08 -1.57
C HIS A 61 -11.73 2.19 -2.62
N ILE A 62 -11.43 1.86 -3.88
CA ILE A 62 -11.46 2.81 -4.98
C ILE A 62 -12.57 2.37 -5.93
N GLU A 63 -13.57 3.23 -6.09
CA GLU A 63 -14.67 3.03 -7.03
C GLU A 63 -14.65 4.15 -8.06
N GLU A 64 -14.97 3.79 -9.30
CA GLU A 64 -15.18 4.77 -10.34
C GLU A 64 -16.52 5.48 -10.07
N ASP A 65 -16.46 6.80 -9.92
CA ASP A 65 -17.68 7.58 -9.84
C ASP A 65 -18.35 7.60 -11.21
N SER A 66 -19.48 6.89 -11.32
CA SER A 66 -20.24 6.79 -12.57
C SER A 66 -21.06 8.06 -12.88
N ASP A 67 -21.13 9.01 -11.94
CA ASP A 67 -21.91 10.26 -12.05
C ASP A 67 -21.07 11.45 -12.55
N ILE A 68 -19.79 11.25 -12.88
CA ILE A 68 -18.89 12.30 -13.40
C ILE A 68 -19.36 12.94 -14.73
N ASN A 69 -20.36 12.35 -15.42
CA ASN A 69 -21.02 12.95 -16.59
C ASN A 69 -22.45 13.48 -16.32
N GLY A 70 -22.84 13.66 -15.05
CA GLY A 70 -24.20 13.98 -14.63
C GLY A 70 -24.45 15.40 -14.12
N ARG A 71 -24.09 16.45 -14.90
CA ARG A 71 -24.81 17.74 -15.02
C ARG A 71 -24.07 18.78 -15.87
#